data_AF-A0A934YZC4-F1
#
_entry.id   AF-A0A934YZC4-F1
#
_cell.length_a   1.000
_cell.length_b   1.000
_cell.length_c   1.000
_cell.angle_alpha   90.00
_cell.angle_beta   90.00
_cell.angle_gamma   90.00
#
_symmetry.space_group_name_H-M   'P 1'
#
loop_
_entity.id
_entity.type
_entity.pdbx_description
1 polymer ?
#
loop_
_entity_poly.entity_id
_entity_poly.type
_entity_poly.pdbx_seq_one_letter_code
_entity_poly.pdbx_strand_id
1 'polypeptide(L)' 'MAENQRKIANALEHAGAAYVVDLSNEVAGLTLQRIMKTLLMDRAKRAVMSSAALKVCDGNGVERVISAFESIGN' A
#
# COMPACT_ATOMS: atom_id res chain seq x y z
N MET A 1 -16.31 -6.94 1.54
CA MET A 1 -14.87 -7.16 1.83
C MET A 1 -14.74 -7.72 3.23
N ALA A 2 -13.80 -8.62 3.45
CA ALA A 2 -13.46 -9.05 4.80
C ALA A 2 -12.76 -7.88 5.54
N GLU A 3 -12.99 -7.75 6.86
CA GLU A 3 -12.51 -6.60 7.66
C GLU A 3 -10.98 -6.43 7.63
N ASN A 4 -10.25 -7.53 7.49
CA ASN A 4 -8.80 -7.52 7.31
C ASN A 4 -8.36 -6.80 6.01
N GLN A 5 -9.09 -6.96 4.91
CA GLN A 5 -8.76 -6.31 3.64
C GLN A 5 -8.95 -4.80 3.72
N ARG A 6 -9.97 -4.33 4.44
CA ARG A 6 -10.23 -2.90 4.66
C ARG A 6 -9.10 -2.26 5.47
N LYS A 7 -8.66 -2.90 6.55
CA LYS A 7 -7.54 -2.42 7.38
C LYS A 7 -6.24 -2.32 6.58
N ILE A 8 -5.92 -3.34 5.79
CA ILE A 8 -4.73 -3.34 4.92
C ILE A 8 -4.81 -2.23 3.87
N ALA A 9 -5.95 -2.11 3.18
CA ALA A 9 -6.17 -1.10 2.16
C ALA A 9 -5.96 0.33 2.71
N ASN A 10 -6.59 0.63 3.85
CA ASN A 10 -6.47 1.93 4.51
C ASN A 10 -5.03 2.21 4.97
N ALA A 11 -4.33 1.21 5.53
CA ALA A 11 -2.94 1.37 5.96
C ALA A 11 -2.00 1.68 4.78
N LEU A 12 -2.19 1.00 3.65
CA LEU A 12 -1.41 1.24 2.43
C LEU A 12 -1.69 2.63 1.83
N GLU A 13 -2.93 3.10 1.88
CA GLU A 13 -3.29 4.45 1.46
C GLU A 13 -2.67 5.52 2.38
N HIS A 14 -2.73 5.34 3.69
CA HIS A 14 -2.11 6.25 4.65
C HIS A 14 -0.59 6.31 4.49
N ALA A 15 0.04 5.18 4.14
CA ALA A 15 1.46 5.14 3.79
C ALA A 15 1.77 5.81 2.44
N GLY A 16 0.76 6.18 1.65
CA GLY A 16 0.92 6.75 0.31
C GLY A 16 1.33 5.73 -0.74
N ALA A 17 1.24 4.43 -0.43
CA ALA A 17 1.64 3.33 -1.32
C ALA A 17 0.50 2.87 -2.25
N ALA A 18 -0.75 3.20 -1.94
CA ALA A 18 -1.92 2.83 -2.71
C ALA A 18 -2.98 3.94 -2.73
N TYR A 19 -3.92 3.81 -3.66
CA TYR A 19 -5.21 4.49 -3.60
C TYR A 19 -6.29 3.49 -3.21
N VAL A 20 -7.25 3.90 -2.38
CA VAL A 20 -8.41 3.07 -2.06
C VAL A 20 -9.63 3.57 -2.82
N VAL A 21 -10.33 2.64 -3.44
CA VAL A 21 -11.62 2.90 -4.08
C VAL A 21 -12.66 2.09 -3.35
N ASP A 22 -13.58 2.78 -2.67
CA ASP A 22 -14.74 2.15 -2.07
C ASP A 22 -15.81 1.93 -3.13
N LEU A 23 -15.98 0.67 -3.56
CA LEU A 23 -16.95 0.29 -4.58
C LEU A 23 -18.41 0.37 -4.10
N SER A 24 -18.64 0.54 -2.79
CA SER A 24 -20.00 0.79 -2.27
C SER A 24 -20.47 2.23 -2.49
N ASN A 25 -19.56 3.14 -2.86
CA ASN A 25 -19.88 4.52 -3.16
C ASN A 25 -20.42 4.67 -4.59
N GLU A 26 -21.52 5.41 -4.76
CA GLU A 26 -22.14 5.67 -6.06
C GLU A 26 -21.19 6.31 -7.09
N VAL A 27 -20.17 7.05 -6.64
CA VAL A 27 -19.17 7.69 -7.52
C VAL A 27 -17.86 6.90 -7.65
N ALA A 28 -17.82 5.63 -7.25
CA ALA A 28 -16.62 4.79 -7.30
C ALA A 28 -16.00 4.71 -8.70
N GLY A 29 -16.83 4.56 -9.74
CA GLY A 29 -16.37 4.47 -11.13
C GLY A 29 -15.65 5.74 -11.61
N LEU A 30 -16.20 6.91 -11.29
CA LEU A 30 -15.57 8.20 -11.61
C LEU A 30 -14.26 8.39 -10.83
N THR A 31 -14.25 7.96 -9.57
CA THR A 31 -13.07 8.01 -8.71
C THR A 31 -11.95 7.14 -9.27
N LEU A 32 -12.26 5.91 -9.68
CA LEU A 32 -11.32 5.00 -10.31
C LEU A 32 -10.75 5.58 -11.61
N GLN A 33 -11.60 6.10 -12.50
CA GLN A 33 -11.16 6.73 -13.76
C GLN A 33 -10.18 7.89 -13.52
N ARG A 34 -10.48 8.76 -12.55
CA ARG A 34 -9.61 9.88 -12.18
C ARG A 34 -8.26 9.40 -11.64
N ILE A 35 -8.26 8.39 -10.78
CA ILE A 35 -7.03 7.79 -10.24
C ILE A 35 -6.20 7.18 -11.37
N MET A 36 -6.81 6.40 -12.26
CA MET A 36 -6.13 5.81 -13.40
C MET A 36 -5.50 6.89 -14.29
N LYS A 37 -6.24 7.95 -14.63
CA LYS A 37 -5.71 9.07 -15.43
C LYS A 37 -4.52 9.75 -14.74
N THR A 38 -4.63 9.99 -13.43
CA THR A 38 -3.54 10.55 -12.61
C THR A 38 -2.31 9.65 -12.66
N LEU A 39 -2.49 8.35 -12.41
CA LEU A 39 -1.41 7.38 -12.42
C LEU A 39 -0.77 7.23 -13.81
N LEU A 40 -1.50 7.40 -14.91
CA LEU A 40 -0.95 7.34 -16.25
C LEU A 40 -0.15 8.61 -16.60
N MET A 41 -0.66 9.78 -16.23
CA MET A 41 -0.10 11.07 -16.64
C MET A 41 0.99 11.59 -15.70
N ASP A 42 0.92 11.31 -14.41
CA ASP A 42 1.82 11.86 -13.41
C ASP A 42 2.92 10.86 -13.01
N ARG A 43 4.07 10.97 -13.70
CA ARG A 43 5.26 10.16 -13.40
C ARG A 43 5.82 10.43 -12.01
N ALA A 44 5.77 11.68 -11.53
CA ALA A 44 6.30 12.03 -10.23
C ALA A 44 5.47 11.37 -9.12
N LYS A 45 4.14 11.37 -9.28
CA LYS A 45 3.24 10.68 -8.36
C LYS A 45 3.53 9.18 -8.29
N ARG A 46 3.72 8.52 -9.44
CA ARG A 46 4.13 7.09 -9.48
C ARG A 46 5.45 6.84 -8.75
N ALA A 47 6.45 7.71 -8.95
CA ALA A 47 7.75 7.58 -8.29
C ALA A 47 7.64 7.71 -6.77
N VAL A 48 6.86 8.67 -6.28
CA VAL A 48 6.58 8.84 -4.85
C VAL A 48 5.88 7.61 -4.27
N MET A 49 4.83 7.12 -4.94
CA MET A 49 4.10 5.92 -4.49
C MET A 49 4.99 4.68 -4.47
N SER A 50 5.84 4.50 -5.49
CA SER A 50 6.80 3.38 -5.54
C SER A 50 7.83 3.46 -4.42
N SER A 51 8.34 4.65 -4.12
CA SER A 51 9.25 4.85 -2.98
C SER A 51 8.56 4.58 -1.64
N ALA A 52 7.29 4.98 -1.49
CA ALA A 52 6.50 4.67 -0.31
C ALA A 52 6.28 3.15 -0.15
N ALA A 53 5.96 2.44 -1.23
CA ALA A 53 5.80 0.99 -1.22
C ALA A 53 7.07 0.25 -0.78
N LEU A 54 8.25 0.73 -1.18
CA LEU A 54 9.53 0.16 -0.75
C LEU A 54 9.76 0.28 0.77
N LYS A 55 9.22 1.32 1.41
CA LYS A 55 9.30 1.46 2.88
C LYS A 55 8.39 0.47 3.62
N VAL A 56 7.32 0.03 2.98
CA VAL A 56 6.38 -0.96 3.53
C VAL A 56 6.95 -2.38 3.37
N CYS A 57 7.53 -2.68 2.21
CA CYS A 57 8.22 -3.93 1.93
C CYS A 57 9.66 -3.64 1.51
N ASP A 58 10.55 -3.57 2.50
CA ASP A 58 11.99 -3.34 2.31
C ASP A 58 12.77 -4.61 1.90
N GLY A 59 12.10 -5.76 1.81
CA GLY A 59 12.70 -7.05 1.45
C GLY A 59 13.41 -7.79 2.60
N ASN A 60 13.62 -7.14 3.75
CA ASN A 60 14.41 -7.68 4.86
C ASN A 60 13.54 -8.40 5.91
N GLY A 61 12.35 -8.85 5.53
CA GLY A 61 11.40 -9.51 6.43
C GLY A 61 11.98 -10.78 7.06
N VAL A 62 12.58 -11.64 6.23
CA VAL A 62 13.14 -12.94 6.67
C VAL A 62 14.31 -12.74 7.63
N GLU A 63 15.23 -11.83 7.32
CA GLU A 63 16.38 -11.51 8.19
C GLU A 63 15.94 -11.05 9.57
N ARG A 64 14.92 -10.18 9.64
CA ARG A 64 14.36 -9.72 10.93
C ARG A 64 13.73 -10.84 11.74
N VAL A 65 13.05 -11.78 11.07
CA VAL A 65 12.46 -12.94 11.75
C VAL A 65 13.55 -13.85 12.32
N ILE A 66 14.60 -14.15 11.55
CA ILE A 66 15.73 -14.96 12.02
C ILE A 66 16.41 -14.28 13.22
N SER A 67 16.71 -12.99 13.09
CA SER A 67 17.33 -12.20 14.18
C SER A 67 16.49 -12.20 15.46
N ALA A 68 15.15 -12.20 15.34
CA ALA A 68 14.25 -12.26 16.48
C ALA A 68 14.23 -13.64 17.15
N PHE A 69 14.39 -14.74 16.39
CA PHE A 69 14.50 -16.07 16.99
C PHE A 69 15.84 -16.27 17.70
N GLU A 70 16.93 -15.76 17.13
CA GLU A 70 18.26 -15.82 17.74
C GLU A 70 18.33 -15.03 19.07
N SER A 71 17.60 -13.92 19.19
CA SER A 71 17.56 -13.12 20.42
C SER A 71 16.69 -13.70 21.53
N ILE A 72 15.79 -14.64 21.23
CA ILE A 72 14.98 -15.37 22.22
C ILE A 72 15.71 -16.63 22.70
N GLY A 73 16.59 -17.20 21.87
CA GLY A 73 17.36 -18.40 22.20
C GLY A 73 18.62 -18.16 23.04
N ASN A 74 19.03 -16.90 23.22
CA ASN A 74 20.13 -16.46 24.09
C ASN A 74 19.58 -15.80 25.37
#